data_AF-A0AAD3Y866-F1
#
_entry.id   AF-A0AAD3Y866-F1
#
_cell.length_a   1.000
_cell.length_b   1.000
_cell.length_c   1.000
_cell.angle_alpha   90.00
_cell.angle_beta   90.00
_cell.angle_gamma   90.00
#
_symmetry.space_group_name_H-M   'P 1'
#
loop_
_entity.id
_entity.type
_entity.pdbx_description
1 polymer ?
#
loop_
_entity_poly.entity_id
_entity_poly.type
_entity_poly.pdbx_seq_one_letter_code
_entity_poly.pdbx_strand_id
1 'polypeptide(L)'
;MGSNAFFPISLLLLFFFFFIFFIFLYAPVYGSSSSCPVSVCNSSSFMVRFPFWQQDQPPPNCSHPGFKLSCSDQGSTVLILPRAGEFLVRNINFTAQSIRVYDPEGCLPRQLLRFSISGSPFFVDSYVNCTFLRCRPEEITGSPSISAATVDCLGNSSRPVIATSSEALANSMAEKCEKIATSSVPVSMVKEDGNPLKLSGDLQLKWDVPDCRRREEEGGICAFDSNFSQQIGCFHSPPADLGPKSQFLAILSGENPAVL
;
A
#
# COMPACT_ATOMS: atom_id res chain seq x y z
N MET A 1 -1.01 -83.09 5.38
CA MET A 1 -1.70 -82.11 6.23
C MET A 1 -1.36 -80.72 5.70
N GLY A 2 -2.20 -80.17 4.82
CA GLY A 2 -2.01 -78.82 4.28
C GLY A 2 -3.00 -77.89 4.94
N SER A 3 -2.55 -77.06 5.87
CA SER A 3 -3.37 -76.04 6.51
C SER A 3 -3.43 -74.82 5.60
N ASN A 4 -4.52 -74.70 4.84
CA ASN A 4 -4.81 -73.48 4.09
C ASN A 4 -5.19 -72.39 5.09
N ALA A 5 -4.24 -71.52 5.41
CA ALA A 5 -4.48 -70.31 6.16
C ALA A 5 -5.34 -69.36 5.30
N PHE A 6 -6.66 -69.46 5.43
CA PHE A 6 -7.57 -68.42 4.97
C PHE A 6 -7.33 -67.20 5.85
N PHE A 7 -6.44 -66.31 5.40
CA PHE A 7 -6.43 -64.95 5.93
C PHE A 7 -7.80 -64.34 5.63
N PRO A 8 -8.58 -63.96 6.66
CA PRO A 8 -9.92 -63.44 6.43
C PRO A 8 -9.77 -62.09 5.74
N ILE A 9 -10.29 -61.99 4.51
CA ILE A 9 -10.31 -60.77 3.69
C ILE A 9 -10.82 -59.57 4.52
N SER A 10 -11.72 -59.82 5.47
CA SER A 10 -12.20 -58.85 6.46
C SER A 10 -11.10 -58.16 7.28
N LEU A 11 -10.09 -58.89 7.75
CA LEU A 11 -8.97 -58.32 8.52
C LEU A 11 -8.09 -57.41 7.64
N LEU A 12 -7.94 -57.77 6.37
CA LEU A 12 -7.18 -57.01 5.38
C LEU A 12 -7.89 -55.69 5.04
N LEU A 13 -9.22 -55.71 4.93
CA LEU A 13 -10.04 -54.51 4.74
C LEU A 13 -10.02 -53.57 5.96
N LEU A 14 -10.04 -54.12 7.18
CA LEU A 14 -9.94 -53.34 8.42
C LEU A 14 -8.57 -52.66 8.55
N PHE A 15 -7.48 -53.36 8.21
CA PHE A 15 -6.14 -52.78 8.21
C PHE A 15 -6.01 -51.65 7.19
N PHE A 16 -6.58 -51.83 5.99
CA PHE A 16 -6.58 -50.80 4.95
C PHE A 16 -7.38 -49.55 5.39
N PHE A 17 -8.53 -49.73 6.01
CA PHE A 17 -9.33 -48.62 6.54
C PHE A 17 -8.58 -47.85 7.64
N PHE A 18 -7.94 -48.55 8.57
CA PHE A 18 -7.16 -47.93 9.64
C PHE A 18 -5.93 -47.19 9.08
N PHE A 19 -5.28 -47.76 8.07
CA PHE A 19 -4.15 -47.13 7.38
C PHE A 19 -4.56 -45.84 6.65
N ILE A 20 -5.70 -45.84 5.95
CA ILE A 20 -6.25 -44.62 5.32
C ILE A 20 -6.60 -43.57 6.39
N PHE A 21 -7.25 -43.97 7.48
CA PHE A 21 -7.59 -43.06 8.57
C PHE A 21 -6.33 -42.44 9.20
N PHE A 22 -5.27 -43.22 9.38
CA PHE A 22 -3.97 -42.73 9.85
C PHE A 22 -3.32 -41.78 8.83
N ILE A 23 -3.42 -42.07 7.53
CA ILE A 23 -2.96 -41.13 6.49
C ILE A 23 -3.72 -39.81 6.57
N PHE A 24 -5.04 -39.81 6.79
CA PHE A 24 -5.78 -38.54 6.93
C PHE A 24 -5.49 -37.78 8.22
N LEU A 25 -5.20 -38.48 9.32
CA LEU A 25 -4.85 -37.85 10.60
C LEU A 25 -3.42 -37.31 10.64
N TYR A 26 -2.49 -37.95 9.93
CA TYR A 26 -1.07 -37.62 9.91
C TYR A 26 -0.59 -37.10 8.57
N ALA A 27 -1.48 -36.91 7.59
CA ALA A 27 -1.16 -36.17 6.39
C ALA A 27 -0.70 -34.80 6.85
N PRO A 28 0.57 -34.41 6.58
CA PRO A 28 0.96 -33.04 6.79
C PRO A 28 -0.01 -32.21 5.95
N VAL A 29 -0.75 -31.32 6.62
CA VAL A 29 -1.36 -30.20 5.93
C VAL A 29 -0.18 -29.43 5.40
N TYR A 30 0.20 -29.69 4.14
CA TYR A 30 0.99 -28.76 3.38
C TYR A 30 0.10 -27.53 3.30
N GLY A 31 0.28 -26.61 4.26
CA GLY A 31 -0.20 -25.26 4.13
C GLY A 31 0.35 -24.82 2.78
N SER A 32 -0.55 -24.68 1.81
CA SER A 32 -0.20 -24.17 0.50
C SER A 32 0.70 -22.97 0.77
N SER A 33 1.93 -23.00 0.28
CA SER A 33 2.76 -21.81 0.16
C SER A 33 2.00 -20.89 -0.80
N SER A 34 0.98 -20.21 -0.28
CA SER A 34 0.14 -19.31 -1.03
C SER A 34 0.94 -18.05 -1.23
N SER A 35 1.92 -18.16 -2.13
CA SER A 35 2.69 -17.02 -2.60
C SER A 35 1.68 -16.10 -3.27
N CYS A 36 1.35 -15.02 -2.59
CA CYS A 36 0.43 -14.03 -3.13
C CYS A 36 1.04 -13.42 -4.39
N PRO A 37 0.25 -13.29 -5.47
CA PRO A 37 0.77 -12.80 -6.73
C PRO A 37 1.28 -11.37 -6.56
N VAL A 38 2.46 -11.11 -7.12
CA VAL A 38 2.98 -9.76 -7.31
C VAL A 38 2.50 -9.25 -8.66
N SER A 39 2.12 -7.98 -8.71
CA SER A 39 1.59 -7.32 -9.90
C SER A 39 2.25 -5.97 -10.12
N VAL A 40 2.32 -5.52 -11.37
CA VAL A 40 2.95 -4.25 -11.77
C VAL A 40 2.12 -3.66 -12.90
N CYS A 41 1.78 -2.37 -12.83
CA CYS A 41 1.24 -1.65 -13.99
C CYS A 41 2.39 -1.23 -14.91
N ASN A 42 2.17 -1.23 -16.23
CA ASN A 42 3.21 -1.12 -17.25
C ASN A 42 4.22 0.05 -17.04
N SER A 43 3.75 1.23 -16.61
CA SER A 43 4.62 2.41 -16.40
C SER A 43 5.09 2.57 -14.94
N SER A 44 4.68 1.69 -14.04
CA SER A 44 5.04 1.73 -12.63
C SER A 44 6.36 1.00 -12.37
N SER A 45 7.29 1.64 -11.65
CA SER A 45 8.60 1.08 -11.31
C SER A 45 8.59 0.25 -10.01
N PHE A 46 7.44 0.07 -9.39
CA PHE A 46 7.28 -0.62 -8.12
C PHE A 46 6.28 -1.77 -8.22
N MET A 47 6.46 -2.73 -7.32
CA MET A 47 5.63 -3.92 -7.23
C MET A 47 4.42 -3.69 -6.32
N VAL A 48 3.27 -4.15 -6.77
CA VAL A 48 2.02 -4.24 -6.00
C VAL A 48 1.86 -5.66 -5.47
N ARG A 49 1.71 -5.78 -4.17
CA ARG A 49 1.51 -7.02 -3.42
C ARG A 49 0.67 -6.74 -2.18
N PHE A 50 0.31 -7.80 -1.45
CA PHE A 50 -0.46 -7.70 -0.21
C PHE A 50 0.07 -6.59 0.71
N PRO A 51 -0.80 -5.75 1.31
CA PRO A 51 -2.26 -5.84 1.32
C PRO A 51 -2.98 -5.40 0.03
N PHE A 52 -2.24 -4.80 -0.89
CA PHE A 52 -2.78 -4.25 -2.13
C PHE A 52 -3.05 -5.33 -3.17
N TRP A 53 -4.08 -5.09 -3.98
CA TRP A 53 -4.52 -6.01 -5.02
C TRP A 53 -5.15 -5.25 -6.18
N GLN A 54 -5.07 -5.82 -7.38
CA GLN A 54 -5.50 -5.17 -8.62
C GLN A 54 -6.53 -5.97 -9.42
N GLN A 55 -6.66 -7.28 -9.16
CA GLN A 55 -7.57 -8.15 -9.89
C GLN A 55 -9.00 -8.01 -9.38
N ASP A 56 -10.01 -8.27 -10.21
CA ASP A 56 -11.40 -8.27 -9.74
C ASP A 56 -11.71 -9.45 -8.79
N GLN A 57 -10.91 -10.52 -8.86
CA GLN A 57 -10.99 -11.68 -7.97
C GLN A 57 -9.58 -12.11 -7.52
N PRO A 58 -8.95 -11.37 -6.59
CA PRO A 58 -7.69 -11.82 -6.00
C PRO A 58 -7.92 -13.09 -5.17
N PRO A 59 -6.89 -13.94 -4.97
CA PRO A 59 -7.00 -15.04 -4.02
C PRO A 59 -7.47 -14.52 -2.64
N PRO A 60 -8.39 -15.20 -1.94
CA PRO A 60 -9.03 -14.67 -0.74
C PRO A 60 -8.06 -14.20 0.35
N ASN A 61 -6.92 -14.88 0.47
CA ASN A 61 -5.87 -14.60 1.44
C ASN A 61 -4.83 -13.56 0.98
N CYS A 62 -4.96 -13.03 -0.24
CA CYS A 62 -4.01 -12.13 -0.87
C CYS A 62 -4.56 -10.72 -1.11
N SER A 63 -5.71 -10.40 -0.52
CA SER A 63 -6.34 -9.09 -0.66
C SER A 63 -6.91 -8.61 0.66
N HIS A 64 -6.52 -7.42 1.08
CA HIS A 64 -7.18 -6.76 2.20
C HIS A 64 -8.29 -5.82 1.71
N PRO A 65 -9.49 -5.81 2.34
CA PRO A 65 -10.52 -4.82 2.05
C PRO A 65 -10.00 -3.39 2.18
N GLY A 66 -10.35 -2.53 1.23
CA GLY A 66 -9.91 -1.12 1.22
C GLY A 66 -8.55 -0.84 0.57
N PHE A 67 -7.82 -1.87 0.12
CA PHE A 67 -6.51 -1.74 -0.54
C PHE A 67 -6.55 -2.04 -2.06
N LYS A 68 -7.73 -1.93 -2.69
CA LYS A 68 -7.85 -2.11 -4.14
C LYS A 68 -7.08 -0.99 -4.87
N LEU A 69 -6.25 -1.38 -5.82
CA LEU A 69 -5.61 -0.50 -6.80
C LEU A 69 -6.12 -0.85 -8.21
N SER A 70 -5.95 0.05 -9.15
CA SER A 70 -6.18 -0.20 -10.58
C SER A 70 -4.98 0.28 -11.41
N CYS A 71 -4.94 -0.10 -12.68
CA CYS A 71 -4.02 0.49 -13.66
C CYS A 71 -4.81 1.45 -14.55
N SER A 72 -4.27 2.64 -14.79
CA SER A 72 -4.81 3.56 -15.81
C SER A 72 -4.48 3.05 -17.22
N ASP A 73 -5.15 3.62 -18.23
CA ASP A 73 -4.86 3.33 -19.65
C ASP A 73 -3.40 3.66 -20.04
N GLN A 74 -2.78 4.59 -19.30
CA GLN A 74 -1.37 4.96 -19.47
C GLN A 74 -0.40 4.04 -18.71
N GLY A 75 -0.93 3.00 -18.06
CA GLY A 75 -0.16 2.02 -17.30
C GLY A 75 0.27 2.49 -15.90
N SER A 76 -0.26 3.61 -15.40
CA SER A 76 0.05 4.12 -14.07
C SER A 76 -0.80 3.43 -13.01
N THR A 77 -0.26 3.20 -11.81
CA THR A 77 -1.04 2.65 -10.70
C THR A 77 -1.93 3.72 -10.09
N VAL A 78 -3.19 3.38 -9.83
CA VAL A 78 -4.24 4.29 -9.37
C VAL A 78 -4.80 3.82 -8.03
N LEU A 79 -4.99 4.77 -7.10
CA LEU A 79 -5.71 4.60 -5.84
C LEU A 79 -6.95 5.50 -5.86
N ILE A 80 -8.13 4.92 -5.57
CA ILE A 80 -9.37 5.67 -5.42
C ILE A 80 -9.76 5.73 -3.94
N LEU A 81 -9.80 6.94 -3.40
CA LEU A 81 -10.25 7.21 -2.04
C LEU A 81 -11.74 7.59 -2.04
N PRO A 82 -12.61 6.95 -1.22
CA PRO A 82 -14.06 7.14 -1.28
C PRO A 82 -14.55 8.59 -1.18
N ARG A 83 -13.82 9.46 -0.46
CA ARG A 83 -14.17 10.86 -0.25
C ARG A 83 -13.09 11.85 -0.67
N ALA A 84 -12.07 11.39 -1.41
CA ALA A 84 -11.04 12.28 -1.95
C ALA A 84 -10.82 12.10 -3.45
N GLY A 85 -11.40 11.06 -4.07
CA GLY A 85 -11.31 10.85 -5.50
C GLY A 85 -10.08 10.04 -5.90
N GLU A 86 -9.63 10.26 -7.12
CA GLU A 86 -8.57 9.49 -7.75
C GLU A 86 -7.19 10.11 -7.52
N PHE A 87 -6.22 9.26 -7.21
CA PHE A 87 -4.82 9.61 -7.11
C PHE A 87 -3.95 8.61 -7.87
N LEU A 88 -2.87 9.10 -8.46
CA LEU A 88 -1.80 8.25 -8.99
C LEU A 88 -0.84 7.86 -7.88
N VAL A 89 -0.34 6.63 -7.91
CA VAL A 89 0.60 6.11 -6.91
C VAL A 89 2.02 6.32 -7.40
N ARG A 90 2.84 7.01 -6.59
CA ARG A 90 4.27 7.21 -6.86
C ARG A 90 5.07 5.98 -6.46
N ASN A 91 4.86 5.50 -5.23
CA ASN A 91 5.49 4.29 -4.71
C ASN A 91 4.75 3.78 -3.47
N ILE A 92 5.03 2.53 -3.12
CA ILE A 92 4.57 1.88 -1.88
C ILE A 92 5.80 1.44 -1.09
N ASN A 93 5.85 1.79 0.20
CA ASN A 93 6.86 1.34 1.15
C ASN A 93 6.19 0.41 2.16
N PHE A 94 6.44 -0.89 2.01
CA PHE A 94 5.83 -1.92 2.85
C PHE A 94 6.42 -1.93 4.27
N THR A 95 7.73 -1.72 4.42
CA THR A 95 8.41 -1.62 5.72
C THR A 95 7.86 -0.47 6.57
N ALA A 96 7.69 0.70 5.95
CA ALA A 96 7.12 1.87 6.62
C ALA A 96 5.57 1.87 6.65
N GLN A 97 4.94 0.89 6.01
CA GLN A 97 3.50 0.86 5.73
C GLN A 97 2.95 2.20 5.25
N SER A 98 3.56 2.73 4.18
CA SER A 98 3.16 3.99 3.57
C SER A 98 3.05 3.91 2.05
N ILE A 99 2.14 4.71 1.50
CA ILE A 99 1.90 4.87 0.07
C ILE A 99 1.98 6.35 -0.26
N ARG A 100 2.83 6.71 -1.23
CA ARG A 100 2.90 8.10 -1.73
C ARG A 100 2.05 8.22 -2.98
N VAL A 101 1.20 9.24 -2.98
CA VAL A 101 0.24 9.51 -4.04
C VAL A 101 0.33 10.95 -4.53
N TYR A 102 -0.07 11.19 -5.77
CA TYR A 102 -0.07 12.52 -6.37
C TYR A 102 -1.31 12.72 -7.24
N ASP A 103 -1.67 13.97 -7.46
CA ASP A 103 -2.82 14.33 -8.28
C ASP A 103 -2.53 14.07 -9.77
N PRO A 104 -3.37 13.33 -10.50
CA PRO A 104 -3.21 13.12 -11.95
C PRO A 104 -3.15 14.42 -12.74
N GLU A 105 -3.85 15.47 -12.29
CA GLU A 105 -3.87 16.79 -12.94
C GLU A 105 -2.68 17.69 -12.53
N GLY A 106 -1.77 17.19 -11.69
CA GLY A 106 -0.59 17.92 -11.24
C GLY A 106 -0.88 19.06 -10.26
N CYS A 107 -2.07 19.12 -9.67
CA CYS A 107 -2.49 20.11 -8.70
C CYS A 107 -3.08 19.50 -7.43
N LEU A 108 -2.24 18.78 -6.68
CA LEU A 108 -2.60 18.19 -5.39
C LEU A 108 -3.30 19.18 -4.44
N PRO A 109 -2.87 20.45 -4.28
CA PRO A 109 -3.55 21.42 -3.42
C PRO A 109 -5.04 21.60 -3.73
N ARG A 110 -5.44 21.49 -5.01
CA ARG A 110 -6.85 21.57 -5.41
C ARG A 110 -7.65 20.41 -4.85
N GLN A 111 -7.12 19.19 -4.90
CA GLN A 111 -7.77 18.03 -4.29
C GLN A 111 -7.81 18.14 -2.76
N LEU A 112 -6.73 18.67 -2.14
CA LEU A 112 -6.63 18.82 -0.68
C LEU A 112 -7.67 19.75 -0.06
N LEU A 113 -8.25 20.69 -0.84
CA LEU A 113 -9.36 21.54 -0.38
C LEU A 113 -10.62 20.74 -0.01
N ARG A 114 -10.80 19.53 -0.54
CA ARG A 114 -11.97 18.66 -0.28
C ARG A 114 -11.57 17.29 0.23
N PHE A 115 -10.34 17.15 0.72
CA PHE A 115 -9.76 15.86 1.04
C PHE A 115 -10.34 15.25 2.32
N SER A 116 -10.70 13.97 2.24
CA SER A 116 -11.06 13.16 3.39
C SER A 116 -10.66 11.70 3.18
N ILE A 117 -9.82 11.18 4.07
CA ILE A 117 -9.45 9.75 4.13
C ILE A 117 -10.55 8.86 4.72
N SER A 118 -11.63 9.45 5.22
CA SER A 118 -12.58 8.69 6.02
C SER A 118 -13.35 7.70 5.13
N GLY A 119 -13.46 6.45 5.59
CA GLY A 119 -13.94 5.31 4.78
C GLY A 119 -12.84 4.58 4.00
N SER A 120 -11.58 5.00 4.12
CA SER A 120 -10.40 4.26 3.66
C SER A 120 -9.62 3.68 4.84
N PRO A 121 -8.75 2.67 4.65
CA PRO A 121 -7.90 2.12 5.71
C PRO A 121 -6.69 3.02 6.03
N PHE A 122 -6.57 4.15 5.34
CA PHE A 122 -5.40 5.02 5.42
C PHE A 122 -5.56 6.12 6.45
N PHE A 123 -4.44 6.57 7.00
CA PHE A 123 -4.32 7.75 7.84
C PHE A 123 -3.14 8.64 7.41
N VAL A 124 -3.08 9.84 7.99
CA VAL A 124 -1.99 10.80 7.82
C VAL A 124 -1.47 11.21 9.19
N ASP A 125 -0.20 11.61 9.28
CA ASP A 125 0.45 11.91 10.57
C ASP A 125 -0.13 13.15 11.25
N SER A 126 -0.42 14.19 10.47
CA SER A 126 -0.95 15.44 10.99
C SER A 126 -1.70 16.24 9.94
N TYR A 127 -2.54 17.15 10.43
CA TYR A 127 -3.27 18.12 9.63
C TYR A 127 -2.87 19.53 10.05
N VAL A 128 -2.83 20.44 9.08
CA VAL A 128 -2.58 21.86 9.31
C VAL A 128 -3.70 22.67 8.67
N ASN A 129 -4.31 23.57 9.45
CA ASN A 129 -5.30 24.49 8.91
C ASN A 129 -4.61 25.53 8.04
N CYS A 130 -4.90 25.49 6.75
CA CYS A 130 -4.33 26.38 5.75
C CYS A 130 -5.43 27.28 5.19
N THR A 131 -5.15 28.57 5.13
CA THR A 131 -5.99 29.55 4.45
C THR A 131 -5.41 29.86 3.08
N PHE A 132 -6.24 29.71 2.05
CA PHE A 132 -5.91 30.00 0.67
C PHE A 132 -6.45 31.37 0.29
N LEU A 133 -5.57 32.24 -0.18
CA LEU A 133 -5.88 33.63 -0.51
C LEU A 133 -5.52 33.91 -1.97
N ARG A 134 -6.44 34.52 -2.71
CA ARG A 134 -6.21 35.01 -4.07
C ARG A 134 -5.85 36.48 -4.02
N CYS A 135 -4.65 36.80 -4.50
CA CYS A 135 -4.10 38.15 -4.42
C CYS A 135 -3.93 38.76 -5.82
N ARG A 136 -3.65 40.05 -5.87
CA ARG A 136 -3.01 40.66 -7.04
C ARG A 136 -1.48 40.51 -6.94
N PRO A 137 -0.74 40.48 -8.05
CA PRO A 137 0.71 40.30 -8.03
C PRO A 137 1.41 41.34 -7.15
N GLU A 138 0.97 42.60 -7.21
CA GLU A 138 1.59 43.73 -6.49
C GLU A 138 1.56 43.56 -4.96
N GLU A 139 0.60 42.79 -4.45
CA GLU A 139 0.45 42.53 -3.01
C GLU A 139 1.41 41.45 -2.49
N ILE A 140 2.04 40.67 -3.38
CA ILE A 140 2.96 39.58 -3.01
C ILE A 140 4.42 39.87 -3.39
N THR A 141 4.69 40.74 -4.37
CA THR A 141 6.05 40.99 -4.90
C THR A 141 7.03 41.58 -3.89
N GLY A 142 6.54 42.24 -2.83
CA GLY A 142 7.36 42.92 -1.82
C GLY A 142 7.81 42.05 -0.64
N SER A 143 7.36 40.80 -0.55
CA SER A 143 7.65 39.92 0.59
C SER A 143 8.11 38.53 0.15
N PRO A 144 9.40 38.21 0.33
CA PRO A 144 9.97 36.91 -0.05
C PRO A 144 9.22 35.74 0.59
N SER A 145 8.79 35.88 1.84
CA SER A 145 8.05 34.83 2.56
C SER A 145 6.66 34.57 1.97
N ILE A 146 5.98 35.61 1.48
CA ILE A 146 4.67 35.48 0.82
C ILE A 146 4.83 34.88 -0.57
N SER A 147 5.85 35.34 -1.31
CA SER A 147 6.14 34.78 -2.65
C SER A 147 6.46 33.28 -2.60
N ALA A 148 7.17 32.83 -1.56
CA ALA A 148 7.48 31.41 -1.32
C ALA A 148 6.24 30.58 -0.91
N ALA A 149 5.15 31.23 -0.50
CA ALA A 149 3.89 30.59 -0.13
C ALA A 149 2.91 30.46 -1.31
N THR A 150 3.33 30.83 -2.52
CA THR A 150 2.52 30.74 -3.73
C THR A 150 2.23 29.28 -4.10
N VAL A 151 0.99 29.00 -4.48
CA VAL A 151 0.51 27.70 -4.96
C VAL A 151 0.22 27.81 -6.45
N ASP A 152 1.23 27.52 -7.26
CA ASP A 152 1.25 27.80 -8.69
C ASP A 152 0.06 27.22 -9.46
N CYS A 153 -0.38 26.00 -9.11
CA CYS A 153 -1.44 25.31 -9.84
C CYS A 153 -2.87 25.80 -9.50
N LEU A 154 -3.04 26.60 -8.44
CA LEU A 154 -4.34 27.19 -8.06
C LEU A 154 -4.54 28.61 -8.59
N GLY A 155 -3.47 29.27 -9.02
CA GLY A 155 -3.47 30.65 -9.50
C GLY A 155 -2.84 30.78 -10.89
N ASN A 156 -2.58 32.02 -11.26
CA ASN A 156 -1.80 32.36 -12.44
C ASN A 156 -1.04 33.67 -12.20
N SER A 157 -0.25 34.13 -13.18
CA SER A 157 0.58 35.34 -13.07
C SER A 157 -0.20 36.62 -12.75
N SER A 158 -1.48 36.72 -13.11
CA SER A 158 -2.33 37.89 -12.85
C SER A 158 -3.17 37.77 -11.57
N ARG A 159 -3.37 36.55 -11.09
CA ARG A 159 -4.15 36.19 -9.89
C ARG A 159 -3.44 35.06 -9.16
N PRO A 160 -2.28 35.35 -8.52
CA PRO A 160 -1.59 34.36 -7.72
C PRO A 160 -2.44 33.91 -6.54
N VAL A 161 -2.30 32.66 -6.15
CA VAL A 161 -2.91 32.10 -4.95
C VAL A 161 -1.80 31.75 -3.97
N ILE A 162 -1.90 32.22 -2.75
CA ILE A 162 -0.99 31.86 -1.65
C ILE A 162 -1.71 30.97 -0.65
N ALA A 163 -0.96 30.10 0.02
CA ALA A 163 -1.46 29.30 1.13
C ALA A 163 -0.65 29.55 2.39
N THR A 164 -1.32 29.83 3.51
CA THR A 164 -0.64 30.05 4.79
C THR A 164 -1.35 29.37 5.94
N SER A 165 -0.57 28.82 6.88
CA SER A 165 -1.03 28.36 8.18
C SER A 165 -0.93 29.42 9.27
N SER A 166 -0.32 30.57 8.98
CA SER A 166 -0.21 31.69 9.92
C SER A 166 -1.49 32.51 9.92
N GLU A 167 -2.21 32.48 11.03
CA GLU A 167 -3.42 33.29 11.21
C GLU A 167 -3.11 34.79 11.15
N ALA A 168 -1.98 35.23 11.69
CA ALA A 168 -1.55 36.62 11.63
C ALA A 168 -1.34 37.09 10.18
N LEU A 169 -0.67 36.28 9.35
CA LEU A 169 -0.47 36.60 7.93
C LEU A 169 -1.80 36.56 7.17
N ALA A 170 -2.65 35.56 7.44
CA ALA A 170 -3.96 35.46 6.82
C ALA A 170 -4.82 36.70 7.10
N ASN A 171 -4.83 37.16 8.35
CA ASN A 171 -5.58 38.35 8.77
C ASN A 171 -4.99 39.64 8.17
N SER A 172 -3.66 39.79 8.14
CA SER A 172 -3.04 40.98 7.51
C SER A 172 -3.30 41.07 6.00
N MET A 173 -3.51 39.93 5.35
CA MET A 173 -3.77 39.86 3.91
C MET A 173 -5.27 39.85 3.57
N ALA A 174 -6.16 39.74 4.56
CA ALA A 174 -7.61 39.63 4.34
C ALA A 174 -8.22 40.86 3.67
N GLU A 175 -7.63 42.04 3.85
CA GLU A 175 -8.08 43.30 3.21
C GLU A 175 -7.57 43.45 1.76
N LYS A 176 -6.47 42.76 1.42
CA LYS A 176 -5.76 42.89 0.14
C LYS A 176 -6.04 41.74 -0.82
N CYS A 177 -6.40 40.59 -0.26
CA CYS A 177 -6.60 39.34 -0.98
C CYS A 177 -7.98 38.74 -0.68
N GLU A 178 -8.57 38.11 -1.68
CA GLU A 178 -9.83 37.38 -1.54
C GLU A 178 -9.58 36.04 -0.86
N LYS A 179 -10.30 35.77 0.25
CA LYS A 179 -10.27 34.46 0.90
C LYS A 179 -11.02 33.43 0.05
N ILE A 180 -10.30 32.43 -0.46
CA ILE A 180 -10.89 31.31 -1.21
C ILE A 180 -11.53 30.32 -0.24
N ALA A 181 -10.73 29.82 0.71
CA ALA A 181 -11.14 28.80 1.67
C ALA A 181 -10.14 28.71 2.83
N THR A 182 -10.59 28.16 3.96
CA THR A 182 -9.72 27.59 4.98
C THR A 182 -10.01 26.11 5.04
N SER A 183 -8.99 25.26 4.88
CA SER A 183 -9.14 23.80 4.91
C SER A 183 -8.09 23.17 5.81
N SER A 184 -8.43 22.03 6.40
CA SER A 184 -7.49 21.21 7.16
C SER A 184 -6.76 20.31 6.18
N VAL A 185 -5.50 20.65 5.90
CA VAL A 185 -4.70 20.00 4.86
C VAL A 185 -3.79 18.96 5.48
N PRO A 186 -3.75 17.71 4.96
CA PRO A 186 -2.81 16.72 5.44
C PRO A 186 -1.39 17.14 5.06
N VAL A 187 -0.45 17.07 6.00
CA VAL A 187 0.96 17.37 5.75
C VAL A 187 1.81 16.13 6.00
N SER A 188 2.76 15.88 5.09
CA SER A 188 3.80 14.88 5.32
C SER A 188 4.94 15.55 6.06
N MET A 189 5.35 15.03 7.23
CA MET A 189 6.48 15.57 8.00
C MET A 189 7.84 15.22 7.36
N VAL A 190 8.01 15.49 6.07
CA VAL A 190 9.30 15.32 5.39
C VAL A 190 10.18 16.50 5.78
N LYS A 191 11.18 16.21 6.61
CA LYS A 191 12.08 17.16 7.29
C LYS A 191 13.09 17.87 6.37
N GLU A 192 12.96 17.83 5.05
CA GLU A 192 14.11 18.21 4.20
C GLU A 192 14.34 19.71 4.07
N ASP A 193 13.30 20.57 4.13
CA ASP A 193 13.49 21.99 3.79
C ASP A 193 13.04 23.00 4.86
N GLY A 194 12.63 22.56 6.07
CA GLY A 194 12.20 23.46 7.14
C GLY A 194 10.93 24.29 6.85
N ASN A 195 10.36 24.21 5.64
CA ASN A 195 9.06 24.77 5.30
C ASN A 195 7.97 23.70 5.47
N PRO A 196 7.15 23.77 6.53
CA PRO A 196 6.14 22.76 6.83
C PRO A 196 4.97 22.72 5.84
N LEU A 197 4.85 23.69 4.92
CA LEU A 197 3.77 23.77 3.92
C LEU A 197 4.30 23.66 2.48
N LYS A 198 5.13 22.66 2.18
CA LYS A 198 5.38 22.30 0.78
C LYS A 198 4.18 21.55 0.22
N LEU A 199 3.17 22.30 -0.21
CA LEU A 199 1.94 21.79 -0.83
C LEU A 199 2.17 21.28 -2.27
N SER A 200 3.36 21.54 -2.83
CA SER A 200 3.83 21.04 -4.11
C SER A 200 4.63 19.75 -3.92
N GLY A 201 3.95 18.62 -3.99
CA GLY A 201 4.61 17.32 -3.87
C GLY A 201 3.62 16.16 -3.86
N ASP A 202 4.10 15.04 -3.33
CA ASP A 202 3.32 13.84 -3.12
C ASP A 202 2.70 13.85 -1.71
N LEU A 203 1.49 13.34 -1.57
CA LEU A 203 0.86 13.06 -0.30
C LEU A 203 1.27 11.67 0.18
N GLN A 204 1.77 11.57 1.41
CA GLN A 204 2.04 10.28 2.03
C GLN A 204 0.84 9.86 2.89
N LEU A 205 0.28 8.69 2.58
CA LEU A 205 -0.72 8.01 3.38
C LEU A 205 -0.07 6.82 4.07
N LYS A 206 -0.50 6.51 5.29
CA LYS A 206 -0.03 5.35 6.07
C LYS A 206 -1.18 4.40 6.35
N TRP A 207 -0.86 3.15 6.68
CA TRP A 207 -1.83 2.18 7.21
C TRP A 207 -1.21 1.40 8.36
N ASP A 208 -2.04 0.93 9.29
CA ASP A 208 -1.62 0.07 10.40
C ASP A 208 -2.06 -1.38 10.18
N VAL A 209 -3.26 -1.58 9.63
CA VAL A 209 -3.84 -2.91 9.43
C VAL A 209 -3.94 -3.19 7.92
N PRO A 210 -3.41 -4.33 7.44
CA PRO A 210 -2.69 -5.35 8.19
C PRO A 210 -1.26 -4.90 8.58
N ASP A 211 -0.80 -5.28 9.78
CA ASP A 211 0.55 -4.99 10.25
C ASP A 211 1.56 -6.01 9.70
N CYS A 212 2.33 -5.56 8.72
CA CYS A 212 3.36 -6.33 8.04
C CYS A 212 4.78 -5.87 8.41
N ARG A 213 4.97 -4.80 9.20
CA ARG A 213 6.29 -4.13 9.37
C ARG A 213 7.42 -5.09 9.73
N ARG A 214 7.20 -5.89 10.78
CA ARG A 214 8.20 -6.86 11.26
C ARG A 214 8.65 -7.83 10.17
N ARG A 215 7.72 -8.28 9.33
CA ARG A 215 8.03 -9.27 8.28
C ARG A 215 8.75 -8.65 7.10
N GLU A 216 8.41 -7.42 6.77
CA GLU A 216 9.12 -6.63 5.77
C GLU A 216 10.57 -6.35 6.20
N GLU A 217 10.80 -6.09 7.49
CA GLU A 217 12.14 -5.93 8.06
C GLU A 217 12.96 -7.24 8.02
N GLU A 218 12.30 -8.38 8.18
CA GLU A 218 12.90 -9.71 8.09
C GLU A 218 13.07 -10.21 6.64
N GLY A 219 12.62 -9.45 5.62
CA GLY A 219 12.70 -9.81 4.20
C GLY A 219 11.65 -10.82 3.72
N GLY A 220 10.62 -11.09 4.53
CA GLY A 220 9.50 -11.96 4.19
C GLY A 220 8.34 -11.24 3.50
N ILE A 221 7.36 -12.01 3.01
CA ILE A 221 6.13 -11.50 2.42
C ILE A 221 4.95 -11.76 3.36
N CYS A 222 4.16 -10.72 3.56
CA CYS A 222 2.94 -10.72 4.36
C CYS A 222 1.74 -11.23 3.54
N ALA A 223 0.88 -12.06 4.12
CA ALA A 223 -0.44 -12.42 3.57
C ALA A 223 -1.36 -12.92 4.70
N PHE A 224 -2.62 -13.27 4.43
CA PHE A 224 -3.47 -13.90 5.45
C PHE A 224 -3.10 -15.39 5.65
N ASP A 225 -3.08 -15.85 6.90
CA ASP A 225 -2.76 -17.23 7.30
C ASP A 225 -3.71 -18.27 6.71
N SER A 226 -4.98 -17.89 6.53
CA SER A 226 -5.99 -18.74 5.93
C SER A 226 -7.04 -17.88 5.24
N ASN A 227 -7.84 -18.49 4.35
CA ASN A 227 -8.91 -17.79 3.63
C ASN A 227 -10.00 -17.21 4.56
N PHE A 228 -10.08 -17.67 5.82
CA PHE A 228 -11.11 -17.29 6.78
C PHE A 228 -10.56 -16.50 7.99
N SER A 229 -9.24 -16.40 8.13
CA SER A 229 -8.61 -15.64 9.21
C SER A 229 -8.18 -14.28 8.71
N GLN A 230 -8.40 -13.25 9.54
CA GLN A 230 -7.74 -11.94 9.38
C GLN A 230 -6.35 -11.94 10.04
N GLN A 231 -5.85 -13.12 10.43
CA GLN A 231 -4.53 -13.29 11.01
C GLN A 231 -3.48 -13.25 9.90
N ILE A 232 -2.41 -12.51 10.16
CA ILE A 232 -1.34 -12.27 9.19
C ILE A 232 -0.34 -13.41 9.29
N GLY A 233 -0.28 -14.16 8.21
CA GLY A 233 0.67 -15.23 7.98
C GLY A 233 1.94 -14.78 7.30
N CYS A 234 2.94 -15.66 7.40
CA CYS A 234 4.32 -15.36 7.06
C CYS A 234 4.78 -16.33 5.99
N PHE A 235 5.11 -15.79 4.81
CA PHE A 235 5.49 -16.59 3.66
C PHE A 235 6.89 -16.17 3.23
N HIS A 236 7.76 -17.15 2.99
CA HIS A 236 9.09 -16.88 2.47
C HIS A 236 8.96 -16.44 1.01
N SER A 237 9.67 -15.39 0.63
CA SER A 237 9.90 -15.10 -0.78
C SER A 237 10.57 -16.32 -1.41
N PRO A 238 10.08 -16.86 -2.53
CA PRO A 238 10.88 -17.85 -3.25
C PRO A 238 12.25 -17.23 -3.56
N PRO A 239 13.36 -17.94 -3.33
CA PRO A 239 14.67 -17.43 -3.71
C PRO A 239 14.65 -17.09 -5.20
N ALA A 240 15.26 -15.96 -5.55
CA ALA A 240 15.39 -15.51 -6.93
C ALA A 240 15.98 -16.64 -7.80
N ASP A 241 15.15 -17.18 -8.68
CA ASP A 241 15.46 -18.05 -9.82
C ASP A 241 16.72 -18.92 -9.68
N LEU A 242 16.68 -19.91 -8.78
CA LEU A 242 17.55 -21.08 -8.91
C LEU A 242 16.96 -21.98 -9.98
N GLY A 243 17.43 -21.78 -11.22
CA GLY A 243 17.01 -22.54 -12.39
C GLY A 243 17.09 -24.07 -12.16
N PRO A 244 16.39 -24.88 -12.97
CA PRO A 244 16.10 -26.29 -12.67
C PRO A 244 17.33 -27.20 -12.46
N LYS A 245 18.54 -26.77 -12.84
CA LYS A 245 19.79 -27.51 -12.60
C LYS A 245 20.30 -27.42 -11.16
N SER A 246 20.05 -26.34 -10.44
CA SER A 246 20.54 -26.19 -9.06
C SER A 246 19.62 -26.85 -8.02
N GLN A 247 18.32 -26.96 -8.31
CA GLN A 247 17.38 -27.75 -7.48
C GLN A 247 17.71 -29.25 -7.48
N PHE A 248 18.19 -29.78 -8.62
CA PHE A 248 18.59 -31.19 -8.72
C PHE A 248 19.85 -31.50 -7.89
N LEU A 249 20.76 -30.54 -7.73
CA LEU A 249 21.98 -30.69 -6.93
C LEU A 249 21.71 -30.64 -5.42
N ALA A 250 20.78 -29.79 -4.96
CA ALA A 250 20.40 -29.72 -3.54
C ALA A 250 19.67 -30.97 -3.04
N ILE A 251 18.84 -31.59 -3.89
CA ILE A 251 18.15 -32.85 -3.57
C ILE A 251 19.14 -34.02 -3.45
N LEU A 252 20.25 -33.99 -4.20
CA LEU A 252 21.29 -35.02 -4.15
C LEU A 252 22.28 -34.83 -3.00
N SER A 253 22.43 -33.61 -2.46
CA SER A 253 23.31 -33.34 -1.30
C SER A 253 22.63 -33.56 0.06
N GLY A 254 21.31 -33.75 0.10
CA GLY A 254 20.56 -33.94 1.35
C GLY A 254 20.42 -32.66 2.18
N GLU A 255 20.73 -31.49 1.62
CA GLU A 255 20.46 -30.22 2.25
C GLU A 255 18.98 -29.85 2.06
N ASN A 256 18.33 -29.50 3.17
CA ASN A 256 16.96 -29.02 3.15
C ASN A 256 16.92 -27.71 2.35
N PRO A 257 16.18 -27.62 1.22
CA PRO A 257 16.16 -26.44 0.37
C PRO A 257 15.53 -25.20 1.05
N ALA A 258 15.10 -25.32 2.30
CA ALA A 258 14.59 -24.26 3.14
C ALA A 258 15.67 -23.53 3.99
N VAL A 259 16.95 -23.90 3.88
CA VAL A 259 18.05 -23.30 4.70
C VAL A 259 19.21 -22.75 3.85
N LEU A 260 18.96 -22.40 2.59
CA LEU A 260 19.91 -21.65 1.75
C LEU A 260 19.27 -20.40 1.17
#